data_AF-A0A0F9QRE5-F1
#
_entry.id   AF-A0A0F9QRE5-F1
#
_cell.length_a   1.000
_cell.length_b   1.000
_cell.length_c   1.000
_cell.angle_alpha   90.00
_cell.angle_beta   90.00
_cell.angle_gamma   90.00
#
_symmetry.space_group_name_H-M   'P 1'
#
loop_
_entity.id
_entity.type
_entity.pdbx_description
1 polymer ?
#
loop_
_entity_poly.entity_id
_entity_poly.type
_entity_poly.pdbx_seq_one_letter_code
_entity_poly.pdbx_strand_id
1 'polypeptide(L)'
;MTWNVPKIWNKETTCYVIGGGPSIKDTDLSVLKHQHVIAVNNAYQLTPWADFMFFMDREWIHYHAEQLRKFHGVIVTILVEYHKYSKGLRGIKQLKRGPRDGFSIDNRKVNHGGNSGFCAINLANLLGAGRIILVGFDMRVVNGQHNYHSGHTREIADDIYENEYVKPFSTLIKPAEEKGIEILNATPNSALKCFEFIEIGDTL
;
A
#
# COMPACT_ATOMS: atom_id res chain seq x y z
N MET A 1 20.69 7.12 4.05
CA MET A 1 20.29 7.13 5.47
C MET A 1 18.85 6.64 5.58
N THR A 2 18.55 5.79 6.55
CA THR A 2 17.17 5.32 6.81
C THR A 2 16.31 6.47 7.31
N TRP A 3 15.10 6.60 6.78
CA TRP A 3 14.12 7.59 7.19
C TRP A 3 13.48 7.20 8.53
N ASN A 4 13.23 8.18 9.39
CA ASN A 4 12.37 8.04 10.56
C ASN A 4 10.97 8.51 10.17
N VAL A 5 9.98 7.63 10.16
CA VAL A 5 8.59 8.01 9.89
C VAL A 5 8.10 8.92 11.02
N PRO A 6 7.70 10.17 10.72
CA PRO A 6 7.09 11.05 11.71
C PRO A 6 5.64 10.64 11.95
N LYS A 7 5.17 10.80 13.18
CA LYS A 7 3.76 10.63 13.51
C LYS A 7 3.03 11.95 13.21
N ILE A 8 2.53 12.08 11.99
CA ILE A 8 1.86 13.30 11.48
C ILE A 8 0.33 13.18 11.43
N TRP A 9 -0.18 11.97 11.58
CA TRP A 9 -1.61 11.66 11.68
C TRP A 9 -1.97 11.30 13.14
N ASN A 10 -3.27 11.32 13.42
CA ASN A 10 -3.82 11.05 14.74
C ASN A 10 -4.89 9.93 14.69
N LYS A 11 -5.47 9.64 15.85
CA LYS A 11 -6.43 8.54 16.00
C LYS A 11 -7.77 8.81 15.33
N GLU A 12 -8.06 10.06 15.02
CA GLU A 12 -9.23 10.47 14.24
C GLU A 12 -8.96 10.38 12.73
N THR A 13 -7.70 10.19 12.32
CA THR A 13 -7.32 10.17 10.90
C THR A 13 -7.72 8.85 10.24
N THR A 14 -8.48 8.96 9.15
CA THR A 14 -8.75 7.87 8.20
C THR A 14 -7.77 7.94 7.04
N CYS A 15 -7.05 6.84 6.81
CA CYS A 15 -6.12 6.68 5.69
C CYS A 15 -6.67 5.65 4.70
N TYR A 16 -6.64 5.98 3.42
CA TYR A 16 -7.01 5.09 2.33
C TYR A 16 -5.74 4.52 1.67
N VAL A 17 -5.59 3.20 1.70
CA VAL A 17 -4.48 2.52 1.03
C VAL A 17 -5.00 1.97 -0.29
N ILE A 18 -4.41 2.44 -1.38
CA ILE A 18 -4.88 2.16 -2.74
C ILE A 18 -3.95 1.14 -3.39
N GLY A 19 -4.47 -0.08 -3.55
CA GLY A 19 -3.80 -1.21 -4.19
C GLY A 19 -3.88 -1.17 -5.72
N GLY A 20 -3.26 -2.17 -6.35
CA GLY A 20 -3.19 -2.31 -7.80
C GLY A 20 -4.15 -3.33 -8.40
N GLY A 21 -5.05 -3.91 -7.60
CA GLY A 21 -5.94 -4.97 -8.05
C GLY A 21 -6.90 -4.52 -9.17
N PRO A 22 -7.38 -5.44 -10.04
CA PRO A 22 -8.11 -5.06 -11.24
C PRO A 22 -9.46 -4.35 -10.99
N SER A 23 -10.15 -4.65 -9.87
CA SER A 23 -11.47 -4.06 -9.58
C SER A 23 -11.44 -2.55 -9.37
N ILE A 24 -10.25 -1.98 -9.13
CA ILE A 24 -10.09 -0.53 -8.95
C ILE A 24 -10.55 0.28 -10.18
N LYS A 25 -10.60 -0.33 -11.36
CA LYS A 25 -11.14 0.30 -12.59
C LYS A 25 -12.61 0.66 -12.47
N ASP A 26 -13.33 -0.06 -11.62
CA ASP A 26 -14.77 0.10 -11.39
C ASP A 26 -15.06 0.92 -10.12
N THR A 27 -14.03 1.44 -9.45
CA THR A 27 -14.15 2.25 -8.23
C THR A 27 -13.94 3.73 -8.56
N ASP A 28 -14.89 4.59 -8.18
CA ASP A 28 -14.68 6.04 -8.24
C ASP A 28 -13.74 6.51 -7.13
N LEU A 29 -12.47 6.73 -7.48
CA LEU A 29 -11.46 7.25 -6.55
C LEU A 29 -11.52 8.77 -6.36
N SER A 30 -12.32 9.48 -7.16
CA SER A 30 -12.37 10.95 -7.09
C SER A 30 -12.92 11.47 -5.76
N VAL A 31 -13.74 10.65 -5.08
CA VAL A 31 -14.25 10.89 -3.72
C VAL A 31 -13.13 10.99 -2.68
N LEU A 32 -11.92 10.49 -2.99
CA LEU A 32 -10.77 10.48 -2.09
C LEU A 32 -9.80 11.67 -2.30
N LYS A 33 -10.12 12.65 -3.16
CA LYS A 33 -9.21 13.78 -3.49
C LYS A 33 -8.77 14.64 -2.30
N HIS A 34 -9.58 14.67 -1.25
CA HIS A 34 -9.32 15.47 -0.05
C HIS A 34 -9.10 14.59 1.20
N GLN A 35 -8.88 13.29 0.98
CA GLN A 35 -8.64 12.31 2.03
C GLN A 35 -7.15 12.00 2.13
N HIS A 36 -6.74 11.38 3.24
CA HIS A 36 -5.37 10.89 3.37
C HIS A 36 -5.19 9.59 2.58
N VAL A 37 -4.23 9.60 1.65
CA VAL A 37 -4.07 8.51 0.68
C VAL A 37 -2.63 8.03 0.61
N ILE A 38 -2.45 6.70 0.68
CA ILE A 38 -1.21 6.03 0.33
C ILE A 38 -1.45 5.21 -0.94
N ALA A 39 -0.82 5.62 -2.04
CA ALA A 39 -0.83 4.88 -3.29
C ALA A 39 0.21 3.77 -3.29
N VAL A 40 -0.14 2.57 -3.76
CA VAL A 40 0.79 1.43 -3.85
C VAL A 40 1.14 1.14 -5.31
N ASN A 41 2.44 1.09 -5.63
CA ASN A 41 2.95 0.89 -6.99
C ASN A 41 2.19 1.80 -7.98
N ASN A 42 1.67 1.29 -9.11
CA ASN A 42 1.02 2.11 -10.13
C ASN A 42 -0.20 2.90 -9.65
N ALA A 43 -0.78 2.61 -8.48
CA ALA A 43 -1.94 3.35 -7.99
C ALA A 43 -1.73 4.88 -7.94
N TYR A 44 -0.47 5.36 -7.87
CA TYR A 44 -0.17 6.80 -7.91
C TYR A 44 -0.64 7.49 -9.20
N GLN A 45 -0.82 6.72 -10.28
CA GLN A 45 -1.33 7.22 -11.55
C GLN A 45 -2.84 7.50 -11.49
N LEU A 46 -3.56 6.75 -10.65
CA LEU A 46 -5.00 6.93 -10.39
C LEU A 46 -5.25 7.97 -9.29
N THR A 47 -4.31 8.10 -8.36
CA THR A 47 -4.36 9.06 -7.24
C THR A 47 -3.13 9.99 -7.23
N PRO A 48 -2.95 10.86 -8.24
CA PRO A 48 -1.81 11.78 -8.30
C PRO A 48 -1.77 12.80 -7.14
N TRP A 49 -2.86 12.93 -6.38
CA TRP A 49 -2.99 13.74 -5.17
C TRP A 49 -2.61 12.99 -3.88
N ALA A 50 -2.19 11.72 -3.95
CA ALA A 50 -1.87 10.95 -2.76
C ALA A 50 -0.75 11.58 -1.92
N ASP A 51 -0.91 11.57 -0.59
CA ASP A 51 0.10 12.06 0.36
C ASP A 51 1.40 11.26 0.25
N PHE A 52 1.27 9.95 0.04
CA PHE A 52 2.39 9.02 -0.07
C PHE A 52 2.23 8.07 -1.25
N MET A 53 3.37 7.64 -1.80
CA MET A 53 3.44 6.50 -2.72
C MET A 53 4.44 5.49 -2.16
N PHE A 54 4.04 4.22 -2.07
CA PHE A 54 4.88 3.14 -1.59
C PHE A 54 5.17 2.10 -2.67
N PHE A 55 6.45 1.68 -2.79
CA PHE A 55 6.87 0.58 -3.64
C PHE A 55 8.01 -0.25 -3.02
N MET A 56 8.14 -1.52 -3.42
CA MET A 56 9.29 -2.37 -3.03
C MET A 56 9.95 -3.11 -4.19
N ASP A 57 9.48 -2.88 -5.41
CA ASP A 57 9.89 -3.60 -6.62
C ASP A 57 11.06 -2.91 -7.34
N ARG A 58 12.15 -3.66 -7.61
CA ARG A 58 13.38 -3.14 -8.24
C ARG A 58 13.15 -2.65 -9.67
N GLU A 59 12.51 -3.48 -10.49
CA GLU A 59 12.26 -3.17 -11.89
C GLU A 59 11.22 -2.07 -12.03
N TRP A 60 10.22 -2.05 -11.14
CA TRP A 60 9.16 -1.06 -11.16
C TRP A 60 9.69 0.37 -11.13
N ILE A 61 10.59 0.67 -10.18
CA ILE A 61 11.14 2.03 -10.06
C ILE A 61 11.98 2.44 -11.28
N HIS A 62 12.57 1.48 -12.00
CA HIS A 62 13.29 1.77 -13.24
C HIS A 62 12.34 2.33 -14.33
N TYR A 63 11.13 1.79 -14.44
CA TYR A 63 10.15 2.22 -15.44
C TYR A 63 9.37 3.47 -15.02
N HIS A 64 9.20 3.70 -13.71
CA HIS A 64 8.35 4.75 -13.17
C HIS A 64 9.09 6.01 -12.67
N ALA A 65 10.43 5.96 -12.55
CA ALA A 65 11.21 7.05 -11.96
C ALA A 65 10.99 8.42 -12.62
N GLU A 66 10.86 8.49 -13.95
CA GLU A 66 10.68 9.76 -14.65
C GLU A 66 9.31 10.38 -14.39
N GLN A 67 8.24 9.57 -14.41
CA GLN A 67 6.89 10.05 -14.10
C GLN A 67 6.79 10.50 -12.64
N LEU A 68 7.46 9.80 -11.74
CA LEU A 68 7.47 10.12 -10.30
C LEU A 68 8.18 11.43 -9.96
N ARG A 69 8.96 12.02 -10.87
CA ARG A 69 9.47 13.39 -10.69
C ARG A 69 8.35 14.42 -10.54
N LYS A 70 7.16 14.13 -11.07
CA LYS A 70 5.98 14.98 -11.00
C LYS A 70 5.05 14.63 -9.83
N PHE A 71 5.34 13.56 -9.08
CA PHE A 71 4.54 13.18 -7.94
C PHE A 71 4.81 14.15 -6.77
N HIS A 72 3.76 14.77 -6.26
CA HIS A 72 3.88 15.79 -5.21
C HIS A 72 4.01 15.19 -3.80
N GLY A 73 3.48 13.99 -3.60
CA GLY A 73 3.55 13.28 -2.34
C GLY A 73 4.93 12.71 -2.03
N VAL A 74 5.06 12.11 -0.84
CA VAL A 74 6.31 11.50 -0.39
C VAL A 74 6.43 10.08 -0.96
N ILE A 75 7.54 9.84 -1.66
CA ILE A 75 7.86 8.52 -2.21
C ILE A 75 8.60 7.71 -1.15
N VAL A 76 8.10 6.52 -0.82
CA VAL A 76 8.62 5.64 0.22
C VAL A 76 8.95 4.26 -0.33
N THR A 77 10.07 3.68 0.12
CA THR A 77 10.46 2.32 -0.25
C THR A 77 11.21 1.59 0.86
N ILE A 78 11.18 0.25 0.84
CA ILE A 78 12.10 -0.61 1.62
C ILE A 78 13.24 -1.18 0.78
N LEU A 79 13.31 -0.81 -0.50
CA LEU A 79 14.27 -1.38 -1.42
C LEU A 79 15.69 -0.93 -1.06
N VAL A 80 16.57 -1.90 -0.76
CA VAL A 80 18.00 -1.64 -0.62
C VAL A 80 18.56 -1.33 -2.02
N GLU A 81 19.41 -0.32 -2.11
CA GLU A 81 20.03 0.13 -3.36
C GLU A 81 19.08 0.69 -4.44
N TYR A 82 17.92 1.24 -4.05
CA TYR A 82 16.98 1.86 -4.99
C TYR A 82 17.63 2.88 -5.94
N HIS A 83 18.70 3.56 -5.50
CA HIS A 83 19.44 4.56 -6.27
C HIS A 83 20.03 4.01 -7.58
N LYS A 84 20.32 2.70 -7.66
CA LYS A 84 20.81 2.06 -8.89
C LYS A 84 19.74 2.03 -9.99
N TYR A 85 18.48 2.07 -9.61
CA TYR A 85 17.34 1.88 -10.50
C TYR A 85 16.50 3.15 -10.67
N SER A 86 16.61 4.11 -9.74
CA SER A 86 15.72 5.28 -9.68
C SER A 86 16.05 6.40 -10.67
N LYS A 87 16.99 6.21 -11.61
CA LYS A 87 17.37 7.20 -12.63
C LYS A 87 17.66 8.61 -12.05
N GLY A 88 18.27 8.65 -10.86
CA GLY A 88 18.58 9.90 -10.17
C GLY A 88 17.37 10.61 -9.56
N LEU A 89 16.21 9.95 -9.43
CA LEU A 89 15.06 10.45 -8.68
C LEU A 89 15.48 10.73 -7.22
N ARG A 90 15.29 11.98 -6.81
CA ARG A 90 15.64 12.48 -5.48
C ARG A 90 14.43 12.43 -4.54
N GLY A 91 14.66 12.62 -3.25
CA GLY A 91 13.58 12.77 -2.26
C GLY A 91 12.93 11.46 -1.78
N ILE A 92 13.30 10.31 -2.36
CA ILE A 92 12.82 8.99 -1.91
C ILE A 92 13.21 8.74 -0.46
N LYS A 93 12.23 8.39 0.37
CA LYS A 93 12.42 7.98 1.76
C LYS A 93 12.58 6.46 1.83
N GLN A 94 13.68 6.03 2.43
CA GLN A 94 13.97 4.60 2.56
C GLN A 94 13.73 4.12 4.00
N LEU A 95 12.94 3.08 4.16
CA LEU A 95 12.75 2.35 5.41
C LEU A 95 13.51 1.02 5.39
N LYS A 96 13.81 0.48 6.56
CA LYS A 96 14.34 -0.88 6.69
C LYS A 96 13.22 -1.89 6.43
N ARG A 97 13.58 -3.03 5.83
CA ARG A 97 12.69 -4.19 5.68
C ARG A 97 12.63 -4.96 7.01
N GLY A 98 11.44 -5.11 7.56
CA GLY A 98 11.15 -5.93 8.75
C GLY A 98 10.79 -7.38 8.42
N PRO A 99 10.21 -8.12 9.39
CA PRO A 99 9.66 -9.46 9.16
C PRO A 99 8.40 -9.46 8.27
N ARG A 100 7.83 -10.64 8.06
CA ARG A 100 6.63 -10.87 7.24
C ARG A 100 5.31 -10.71 7.99
N ASP A 101 5.32 -10.45 9.29
CA ASP A 101 4.12 -10.44 10.14
C ASP A 101 3.98 -9.14 10.93
N GLY A 102 2.76 -8.84 11.37
CA GLY A 102 2.43 -7.78 12.33
C GLY A 102 2.82 -6.36 11.94
N PHE A 103 2.65 -5.45 12.90
CA PHE A 103 3.11 -4.07 12.79
C PHE A 103 4.54 -3.89 13.29
N SER A 104 5.31 -3.03 12.63
CA SER A 104 6.56 -2.54 13.20
C SER A 104 6.31 -1.59 14.36
N ILE A 105 7.14 -1.73 15.40
CA ILE A 105 7.24 -0.78 16.52
C ILE A 105 8.44 0.18 16.37
N ASP A 106 9.34 -0.07 15.40
CA ASP A 106 10.46 0.82 15.05
C ASP A 106 10.02 1.71 13.89
N ASN A 107 9.98 3.02 14.08
CA ASN A 107 9.55 3.99 13.07
C ASN A 107 10.53 4.14 11.89
N ARG A 108 11.61 3.37 11.83
CA ARG A 108 12.54 3.31 10.69
C ARG A 108 12.35 2.08 9.83
N LYS A 109 11.33 1.26 10.12
CA LYS A 109 11.15 -0.08 9.56
C LYS A 109 9.68 -0.34 9.30
N VAL A 110 9.36 -1.07 8.24
CA VAL A 110 8.02 -1.65 8.03
C VAL A 110 8.14 -3.14 7.86
N ASN A 111 7.20 -3.88 8.46
CA ASN A 111 7.04 -5.30 8.20
C ASN A 111 6.29 -5.45 6.87
N HIS A 112 6.56 -6.50 6.10
CA HIS A 112 6.28 -6.46 4.67
C HIS A 112 5.26 -7.46 4.14
N GLY A 113 4.84 -8.48 4.90
CA GLY A 113 3.79 -9.42 4.45
C GLY A 113 4.00 -10.10 3.09
N GLY A 114 5.21 -10.00 2.53
CA GLY A 114 5.49 -10.40 1.14
C GLY A 114 5.02 -9.44 0.03
N ASN A 115 4.34 -8.32 0.32
CA ASN A 115 3.81 -7.41 -0.72
C ASN A 115 3.80 -5.91 -0.31
N SER A 116 3.79 -5.01 -1.30
CA SER A 116 3.80 -3.55 -1.08
C SER A 116 2.56 -3.03 -0.33
N GLY A 117 1.39 -3.65 -0.52
CA GLY A 117 0.15 -3.27 0.13
C GLY A 117 0.21 -3.44 1.65
N PHE A 118 0.74 -4.57 2.11
CA PHE A 118 0.99 -4.81 3.54
C PHE A 118 1.96 -3.78 4.13
N CYS A 119 3.02 -3.44 3.40
CA CYS A 119 3.97 -2.40 3.83
C CYS A 119 3.28 -1.03 3.99
N ALA A 120 2.37 -0.68 3.06
CA ALA A 120 1.64 0.58 3.10
C ALA A 120 0.68 0.67 4.29
N ILE A 121 0.02 -0.43 4.68
CA ILE A 121 -0.76 -0.50 5.93
C ILE A 121 0.14 -0.28 7.15
N ASN A 122 1.33 -0.89 7.16
CA ASN A 122 2.34 -0.65 8.19
C ASN A 122 2.77 0.82 8.26
N LEU A 123 2.99 1.45 7.11
CA LEU A 123 3.32 2.88 7.01
C LEU A 123 2.20 3.75 7.57
N ALA A 124 0.93 3.48 7.25
CA ALA A 124 -0.21 4.22 7.79
C ALA A 124 -0.28 4.15 9.33
N ASN A 125 -0.03 2.97 9.90
CA ASN A 125 0.12 2.81 11.36
C ASN A 125 1.25 3.68 11.94
N LEU A 126 2.41 3.72 11.28
CA LEU A 126 3.56 4.52 11.76
C LEU A 126 3.32 6.03 11.63
N LEU A 127 2.59 6.46 10.60
CA LEU A 127 2.16 7.85 10.42
C LEU A 127 1.12 8.26 11.47
N GLY A 128 0.37 7.31 12.03
CA GLY A 128 -0.49 7.50 13.19
C GLY A 128 -1.98 7.33 12.94
N ALA A 129 -2.40 6.81 11.77
CA ALA A 129 -3.81 6.64 11.43
C ALA A 129 -4.56 5.77 12.46
N GLY A 130 -5.80 6.17 12.78
CA GLY A 130 -6.71 5.38 13.60
C GLY A 130 -7.63 4.47 12.79
N ARG A 131 -7.86 4.78 11.51
CA ARG A 131 -8.64 3.98 10.58
C ARG A 131 -7.91 3.82 9.26
N ILE A 132 -7.91 2.60 8.70
CA ILE A 132 -7.24 2.25 7.44
C ILE A 132 -8.25 1.55 6.53
N ILE A 133 -8.56 2.16 5.39
CA ILE A 133 -9.49 1.63 4.39
C ILE A 133 -8.70 1.08 3.20
N LEU A 134 -8.93 -0.18 2.85
CA LEU A 134 -8.25 -0.86 1.75
C LEU A 134 -9.10 -0.80 0.47
N VAL A 135 -8.55 -0.25 -0.60
CA VAL A 135 -9.24 -0.12 -1.90
C VAL A 135 -8.36 -0.74 -2.99
N GLY A 136 -8.93 -1.58 -3.87
CA GLY A 136 -8.17 -2.30 -4.90
C GLY A 136 -7.28 -3.43 -4.36
N PHE A 137 -7.65 -4.02 -3.23
CA PHE A 137 -6.99 -5.18 -2.63
C PHE A 137 -7.71 -6.48 -3.04
N ASP A 138 -7.85 -6.74 -4.35
CA ASP A 138 -8.57 -7.92 -4.85
C ASP A 138 -8.02 -9.22 -4.26
N MET A 139 -6.69 -9.32 -4.18
CA MET A 139 -5.96 -10.50 -3.69
C MET A 139 -6.38 -11.79 -4.39
N ARG A 140 -6.76 -11.67 -5.66
CA ARG A 140 -7.11 -12.77 -6.56
C ARG A 140 -6.97 -12.27 -7.99
N VAL A 141 -6.97 -13.22 -8.92
CA VAL A 141 -7.12 -12.91 -10.34
C VAL A 141 -8.56 -12.47 -10.62
N VAL A 142 -8.72 -11.40 -11.40
CA VAL A 142 -10.01 -10.92 -11.89
C VAL A 142 -9.93 -10.84 -13.41
N ASN A 143 -10.79 -11.58 -14.12
CA ASN A 143 -10.82 -11.62 -15.58
C ASN A 143 -9.43 -11.90 -16.20
N GLY A 144 -8.67 -12.83 -15.62
CA GLY A 144 -7.31 -13.19 -16.05
C GLY A 144 -6.22 -12.15 -15.73
N GLN A 145 -6.53 -11.12 -14.93
CA GLN A 145 -5.59 -10.06 -14.57
C GLN A 145 -5.24 -10.10 -13.08
N HIS A 146 -3.95 -9.94 -12.78
CA HIS A 146 -3.43 -9.76 -11.41
C HIS A 146 -3.53 -8.31 -10.92
N ASN A 147 -3.46 -7.37 -11.85
CA ASN A 147 -3.46 -5.94 -11.58
C ASN A 147 -4.29 -5.21 -12.65
N TYR A 148 -4.70 -3.98 -12.37
CA TYR A 148 -5.43 -3.16 -13.33
C TYR A 148 -4.59 -2.76 -14.56
N HIS A 149 -3.27 -2.90 -14.49
CA HIS A 149 -2.32 -2.58 -15.55
C HIS A 149 -1.46 -3.80 -15.92
N SER A 150 -0.85 -3.74 -17.11
CA SER A 150 0.08 -4.75 -17.64
C SER A 150 1.56 -4.43 -17.41
N GLY A 151 1.85 -3.38 -16.63
CA GLY A 151 3.23 -2.91 -16.39
C GLY A 151 4.14 -3.86 -15.58
N HIS A 152 3.61 -4.95 -15.04
CA HIS A 152 4.42 -5.97 -14.39
C HIS A 152 4.83 -7.04 -15.42
N THR A 153 6.14 -7.15 -15.65
CA THR A 153 6.76 -8.08 -16.61
C THR A 153 7.06 -9.45 -16.02
N ARG A 154 7.00 -9.58 -14.69
CA ARG A 154 7.24 -10.84 -14.00
C ARG A 154 5.97 -11.69 -14.03
N GLU A 155 6.10 -12.92 -14.50
CA GLU A 155 5.06 -13.92 -14.36
C GLU A 155 4.91 -14.35 -12.90
N ILE A 156 3.66 -14.43 -12.47
CA ILE A 156 3.29 -14.79 -11.10
C ILE A 156 2.23 -15.89 -11.21
N ALA A 157 2.34 -16.93 -10.39
CA ALA A 157 1.35 -17.99 -10.35
C ALA A 157 0.04 -17.48 -9.71
N ASP A 158 -1.10 -17.93 -10.23
CA ASP A 158 -2.43 -17.53 -9.74
C ASP A 158 -2.64 -17.86 -8.25
N ASP A 159 -2.04 -18.96 -7.78
CA ASP A 159 -2.15 -19.45 -6.41
C ASP A 159 -1.29 -18.65 -5.40
N ILE A 160 -0.47 -17.69 -5.86
CA ILE A 160 0.38 -16.87 -4.97
C ILE A 160 -0.44 -16.14 -3.91
N TYR A 161 -1.67 -15.75 -4.24
CA TYR A 161 -2.48 -14.95 -3.33
C TYR A 161 -2.88 -15.76 -2.12
N GLU A 162 -3.46 -16.94 -2.35
CA GLU A 162 -3.85 -17.87 -1.31
C GLU A 162 -2.62 -18.37 -0.53
N ASN A 163 -1.54 -18.69 -1.24
CA ASN A 163 -0.39 -19.33 -0.63
C ASN A 163 0.51 -18.38 0.16
N GLU A 164 0.68 -17.14 -0.31
CA GLU A 164 1.73 -16.22 0.16
C GLU A 164 1.24 -14.84 0.60
N TYR A 165 0.29 -14.23 -0.12
CA TYR A 165 -0.04 -12.81 0.07
C TYR A 165 -1.20 -12.54 1.01
N VAL A 166 -2.24 -13.39 1.01
CA VAL A 166 -3.41 -13.20 1.90
C VAL A 166 -3.06 -13.55 3.34
N LYS A 167 -2.37 -14.67 3.57
CA LYS A 167 -2.10 -15.19 4.92
C LYS A 167 -1.47 -14.17 5.87
N PRO A 168 -0.45 -13.39 5.48
CA PRO A 168 0.17 -12.44 6.40
C PRO A 168 -0.75 -11.34 6.93
N PHE A 169 -1.78 -10.91 6.18
CA PHE A 169 -2.65 -9.82 6.63
C PHE A 169 -3.41 -10.14 7.92
N SER A 170 -3.75 -11.40 8.19
CA SER A 170 -4.41 -11.78 9.46
C SER A 170 -3.52 -11.50 10.68
N THR A 171 -2.20 -11.46 10.51
CA THR A 171 -1.25 -11.10 11.57
C THR A 171 -1.33 -9.63 11.98
N LEU A 172 -2.04 -8.79 11.22
CA LEU A 172 -2.30 -7.39 11.57
C LEU A 172 -3.49 -7.22 12.52
N ILE A 173 -4.41 -8.19 12.63
CA ILE A 173 -5.67 -8.04 13.38
C ILE A 173 -5.40 -7.72 14.85
N LYS A 174 -4.78 -8.66 15.58
CA LYS A 174 -4.47 -8.49 17.01
C LYS A 174 -3.68 -7.21 17.31
N PRO A 175 -2.57 -6.89 16.62
CA PRO A 175 -1.84 -5.66 16.91
C PRO A 175 -2.58 -4.39 16.45
N ALA A 176 -3.52 -4.46 15.50
CA ALA A 176 -4.42 -3.35 15.18
C ALA A 176 -5.39 -3.08 16.33
N GLU A 177 -6.03 -4.14 16.85
CA GLU A 177 -6.94 -4.07 18.01
C GLU A 177 -6.23 -3.50 19.25
N GLU A 178 -5.05 -4.03 19.60
CA GLU A 178 -4.23 -3.56 20.73
C GLU A 178 -3.85 -2.09 20.59
N LYS A 179 -3.73 -1.59 19.36
CA LYS A 179 -3.41 -0.19 19.08
C LYS A 179 -4.65 0.69 18.94
N GLY A 180 -5.86 0.13 18.90
CA GLY A 180 -7.06 0.87 18.50
C GLY A 180 -6.93 1.43 17.08
N ILE A 181 -6.59 0.56 16.13
CA ILE A 181 -6.58 0.85 14.69
C ILE A 181 -7.65 -0.02 14.04
N GLU A 182 -8.58 0.60 13.35
CA GLU A 182 -9.60 -0.09 12.57
C GLU A 182 -9.09 -0.31 11.14
N ILE A 183 -9.17 -1.54 10.63
CA ILE A 183 -8.80 -1.87 9.26
C ILE A 183 -10.00 -2.48 8.55
N LEU A 184 -10.47 -1.82 7.51
CA LEU A 184 -11.65 -2.23 6.74
C LEU A 184 -11.29 -2.43 5.26
N ASN A 185 -12.00 -3.34 4.60
CA ASN A 185 -11.80 -3.66 3.20
C ASN A 185 -12.95 -3.13 2.34
N ALA A 186 -12.68 -2.05 1.60
CA ALA A 186 -13.61 -1.45 0.66
C ALA A 186 -13.41 -1.94 -0.78
N THR A 187 -12.84 -3.14 -0.95
CA THR A 187 -12.65 -3.77 -2.26
C THR A 187 -13.74 -4.82 -2.52
N PRO A 188 -14.68 -4.60 -3.45
CA PRO A 188 -15.73 -5.54 -3.76
C PRO A 188 -15.18 -6.92 -4.14
N ASN A 189 -15.79 -7.98 -3.61
CA ASN A 189 -15.42 -9.37 -3.92
C ASN A 189 -13.92 -9.70 -3.69
N SER A 190 -13.23 -8.97 -2.82
CA SER A 190 -11.84 -9.26 -2.47
C SER A 190 -11.69 -10.65 -1.81
N ALA A 191 -10.60 -11.36 -2.10
CA ALA A 191 -10.22 -12.59 -1.39
C ALA A 191 -9.57 -12.31 -0.02
N LEU A 192 -9.29 -11.05 0.30
CA LEU A 192 -8.78 -10.64 1.60
C LEU A 192 -9.92 -10.56 2.63
N LYS A 193 -10.31 -11.71 3.17
CA LYS A 193 -11.48 -11.88 4.06
C LYS A 193 -11.22 -11.60 5.54
N CYS A 194 -9.97 -11.35 5.93
CA CYS A 194 -9.59 -11.18 7.33
C CYS A 194 -9.97 -9.83 7.94
N PHE A 195 -10.45 -8.88 7.13
CA PHE A 195 -10.95 -7.58 7.55
C PHE A 195 -12.43 -7.46 7.20
N GLU A 196 -13.17 -6.69 7.99
CA GLU A 196 -14.57 -6.40 7.73
C GLU A 196 -14.72 -5.64 6.41
N PHE A 197 -15.76 -5.98 5.64
CA PHE A 197 -16.06 -5.34 4.38
C PHE A 197 -16.93 -4.09 4.62
N ILE A 198 -16.67 -3.04 3.85
CA ILE A 198 -17.44 -1.80 3.90
C ILE A 198 -17.59 -1.22 2.49
N GLU A 199 -18.66 -0.48 2.23
CA GLU A 199 -18.76 0.31 1.00
C GLU A 199 -17.92 1.59 1.15
N ILE A 200 -17.17 1.96 0.11
CA ILE A 200 -16.32 3.17 0.16
C ILE A 200 -17.12 4.44 0.46
N GLY A 201 -18.39 4.50 0.08
CA GLY A 201 -19.27 5.63 0.37
C GLY A 201 -19.59 5.81 1.86
N ASP A 202 -19.55 4.73 2.64
CA ASP A 202 -19.86 4.74 4.08
C ASP A 202 -18.65 5.19 4.93
N THR A 203 -17.49 5.43 4.31
CA THR A 203 -16.26 5.82 5.00
C THR A 203 -15.90 7.30 4.88
N LEU A 204 -16.66 8.06 4.07
CA LEU A 204 -16.36 9.45 3.70
C LEU A 204 -16.75 10.50 4.76
#